data_AF-A0A1N6KV40-F1
#
_entry.id   AF-A0A1N6KV40-F1
#
_cell.length_a   1.000
_cell.length_b   1.000
_cell.length_c   1.000
_cell.angle_alpha   90.00
_cell.angle_beta   90.00
_cell.angle_gamma   90.00
#
_symmetry.space_group_name_H-M   'P 1'
#
loop_
_entity.id
_entity.type
_entity.pdbx_description
1 polymer ?
#
loop_
_entity_poly.entity_id
_entity_poly.type
_entity_poly.pdbx_seq_one_letter_code
_entity_poly.pdbx_strand_id
1 'polypeptide(L)'
;MRSTPDAGAPKKRRPWIRLSLRGLIVLVMLVGLGMGRYVRSVQTQRNAVAAILRAGGTVSYDWEWDHYNPDIINPNGRPRAPKWLAARLGVDYVGYVVHVNLIPQRAKSRTKANDQTLAHVGRLGHLVSLELNGAAITDAGLIHLKSLTRLRDLNLGNTVTSDAGLVHLKSLTELRGLRLAASRVTYDGVLALERAIPGIRITRDEDFQVYPNRQRAIDDLGFAQSQPIRVACELLVHRARFTASHQDWSELTATVKALCTLEADDQISLLKLAEARAQCIGILSPYFAPKLPTSDRQALQRQCTDRAIDALTLAVEKGYDNVLRVEGDYRMSGSLGSLRDHPDYPKLIAKMKRNQAAR
;
A
#
# COMPACT_ATOMS: atom_id res chain seq x y z
N MET A 1 55.20 -33.48 66.14
CA MET A 1 55.08 -33.96 64.74
C MET A 1 53.96 -33.19 64.05
N ARG A 2 54.19 -32.83 62.79
CA ARG A 2 53.56 -31.73 62.04
C ARG A 2 52.07 -31.89 61.78
N SER A 3 51.37 -30.78 61.97
CA SER A 3 50.13 -30.37 61.31
C SER A 3 50.32 -30.24 59.79
N THR A 4 49.37 -30.74 59.00
CA THR A 4 49.11 -30.29 57.62
C THR A 4 47.63 -30.48 57.28
N PRO A 5 47.08 -29.67 56.35
CA PRO A 5 45.86 -28.93 56.62
C PRO A 5 44.64 -29.37 55.80
N ASP A 6 43.51 -28.93 56.33
CA ASP A 6 42.15 -29.06 55.81
C ASP A 6 42.03 -28.61 54.34
N ALA A 7 41.57 -29.52 53.49
CA ALA A 7 41.35 -29.27 52.07
C ALA A 7 40.09 -28.43 51.88
N GLY A 8 40.28 -27.15 51.55
CA GLY A 8 39.20 -26.20 51.29
C GLY A 8 38.21 -26.68 50.23
N ALA A 9 36.98 -26.93 50.65
CA ALA A 9 35.83 -27.17 49.77
C ALA A 9 35.52 -25.91 48.91
N PRO A 10 35.03 -26.08 47.66
CA PRO A 10 34.90 -24.98 46.72
C PRO A 10 33.78 -24.01 47.13
N LYS A 11 34.10 -22.71 47.25
CA LYS A 11 33.11 -21.63 47.43
C LYS A 11 32.18 -21.56 46.20
N LYS A 12 30.97 -22.11 46.33
CA LYS A 12 29.89 -21.96 45.35
C LYS A 12 29.50 -20.48 45.21
N ARG A 13 29.71 -19.90 44.02
CA ARG A 13 29.06 -18.66 43.60
C ARG A 13 27.60 -18.94 43.26
N ARG A 14 26.67 -18.11 43.74
CA ARG A 14 25.53 -17.55 42.96
C ARG A 14 24.70 -16.57 43.81
N PRO A 15 24.36 -15.37 43.28
CA PRO A 15 23.47 -14.44 43.97
C PRO A 15 22.04 -14.95 43.82
N TRP A 16 21.44 -15.44 44.90
CA TRP A 16 19.99 -15.64 44.93
C TRP A 16 19.35 -14.27 45.07
N ILE A 17 18.58 -13.87 44.06
CA ILE A 17 17.70 -12.70 44.13
C ILE A 17 16.78 -12.92 45.33
N ARG A 18 17.08 -12.28 46.46
CA ARG A 18 16.22 -12.29 47.65
C ARG A 18 15.07 -11.31 47.40
N LEU A 19 14.06 -11.74 46.67
CA LEU A 19 12.80 -11.00 46.58
C LEU A 19 12.14 -11.02 47.96
N SER A 20 11.90 -9.84 48.52
CA SER A 20 11.06 -9.71 49.72
C SER A 20 9.65 -10.24 49.41
N LEU A 21 8.89 -10.65 50.43
CA LEU A 21 7.49 -11.05 50.25
C LEU A 21 6.69 -9.99 49.50
N ARG A 22 6.96 -8.70 49.77
CA ARG A 22 6.39 -7.56 49.04
C ARG A 22 6.80 -7.55 47.57
N GLY A 23 8.07 -7.81 47.26
CA GLY A 23 8.56 -7.94 45.88
C GLY A 23 7.93 -9.11 45.12
N LEU A 24 7.70 -10.24 45.79
CA LEU A 24 7.01 -11.39 45.21
C LEU A 24 5.54 -11.09 44.90
N ILE A 25 4.83 -10.41 45.81
CA ILE A 25 3.42 -10.01 45.61
C ILE A 25 3.31 -9.07 44.40
N VAL A 26 4.19 -8.07 44.29
CA VAL A 26 4.21 -7.16 43.14
C VAL A 26 4.48 -7.92 41.84
N LEU A 27 5.44 -8.86 41.85
CA LEU A 27 5.73 -9.70 40.68
C LEU A 27 4.50 -10.52 40.25
N VAL A 28 3.84 -11.20 41.19
CA VAL A 28 2.65 -12.01 40.90
C VAL A 28 1.51 -11.14 40.37
N MET A 29 1.29 -9.96 40.94
CA MET A 29 0.30 -9.00 40.43
C MET A 29 0.61 -8.56 38.99
N LEU A 30 1.87 -8.24 38.68
CA LEU A 30 2.29 -7.85 37.33
C LEU A 30 2.08 -9.00 36.33
N VAL A 31 2.45 -10.23 36.72
CA VAL A 31 2.22 -11.43 35.89
C VAL A 31 0.73 -11.68 35.70
N GLY A 32 -0.09 -11.57 36.75
CA GLY A 32 -1.54 -11.75 36.67
C GLY A 32 -2.21 -10.70 35.78
N LEU A 33 -1.81 -9.44 35.87
CA LEU A 33 -2.28 -8.36 35.00
C LEU A 33 -1.85 -8.57 33.54
N GLY A 34 -0.62 -9.03 33.32
CA GLY A 34 -0.11 -9.38 31.99
C GLY A 34 -0.89 -10.54 31.37
N MET A 35 -1.06 -11.63 32.12
CA MET A 35 -1.81 -12.82 31.69
C MET A 35 -3.28 -12.50 31.44
N GLY A 36 -3.92 -11.70 32.31
CA GLY A 36 -5.30 -11.25 32.13
C GLY A 36 -5.50 -10.41 30.86
N ARG A 37 -4.56 -9.51 30.54
CA ARG A 37 -4.57 -8.75 29.27
C ARG A 37 -4.39 -9.67 28.07
N TYR A 38 -3.48 -10.63 28.16
CA TYR A 38 -3.22 -11.59 27.10
C TYR A 38 -4.43 -12.49 26.82
N VAL A 39 -5.06 -13.07 27.85
CA VAL A 39 -6.28 -13.88 27.70
C VAL A 39 -7.43 -13.05 27.09
N ARG A 40 -7.58 -11.79 27.50
CA ARG A 40 -8.58 -10.88 26.91
C ARG A 40 -8.30 -10.62 25.43
N SER A 41 -7.03 -10.43 25.06
CA SER A 41 -6.62 -10.26 23.67
C SER A 41 -7.00 -11.49 22.84
N VAL A 42 -6.68 -12.69 23.34
CA VAL A 42 -7.01 -13.95 22.68
C VAL A 42 -8.53 -14.13 22.52
N GLN A 43 -9.32 -13.83 23.56
CA GLN A 43 -10.78 -13.92 23.45
C GLN A 43 -11.33 -12.92 22.43
N THR A 44 -10.73 -11.73 22.34
CA THR A 44 -11.11 -10.72 21.36
C THR A 44 -10.83 -11.20 19.94
N GLN A 45 -9.66 -11.79 19.71
CA GLN A 45 -9.30 -12.40 18.43
C GLN A 45 -10.26 -13.54 18.06
N ARG A 46 -10.55 -14.46 18.99
CA ARG A 46 -11.51 -15.55 18.78
C ARG A 46 -12.89 -15.07 18.36
N ASN A 47 -13.41 -14.08 19.09
CA ASN A 47 -14.72 -13.51 18.78
C ASN A 47 -14.72 -12.86 17.39
N ALA A 48 -13.61 -12.23 17.00
CA ALA A 48 -13.46 -11.64 15.67
C ALA A 48 -13.37 -12.69 14.57
N VAL A 49 -12.55 -13.74 14.76
CA VAL A 49 -12.44 -14.88 13.84
C VAL A 49 -13.81 -15.53 13.64
N ALA A 50 -14.56 -15.80 14.72
CA ALA A 50 -15.89 -16.35 14.63
C ALA A 50 -16.90 -15.43 13.90
N ALA A 51 -16.77 -14.11 14.02
CA ALA A 51 -17.59 -13.16 13.26
C ALA A 51 -17.23 -13.15 11.76
N ILE A 52 -15.94 -13.20 11.43
CA ILE A 52 -15.42 -13.23 10.06
C ILE A 52 -15.87 -14.51 9.34
N LEU A 53 -15.72 -15.67 9.99
CA LEU A 53 -16.15 -16.96 9.43
C LEU A 53 -17.67 -17.00 9.21
N ARG A 54 -18.47 -16.44 10.15
CA ARG A 54 -19.94 -16.31 9.99
C ARG A 54 -20.34 -15.40 8.83
N ALA A 55 -19.52 -14.38 8.54
CA ALA A 55 -19.73 -13.50 7.38
C ALA A 55 -19.33 -14.17 6.05
N GLY A 56 -18.72 -15.36 6.09
CA GLY A 56 -18.23 -16.10 4.92
C GLY A 56 -16.82 -15.71 4.50
N GLY A 57 -16.07 -14.99 5.35
CA GLY A 57 -14.67 -14.66 5.11
C GLY A 57 -13.70 -15.71 5.65
N THR A 58 -12.42 -15.49 5.40
CA THR A 58 -11.30 -16.30 5.90
C THR A 58 -10.28 -15.44 6.64
N VAL A 59 -9.50 -16.08 7.49
CA VAL A 59 -8.41 -15.46 8.24
C VAL A 59 -7.13 -16.26 8.03
N SER A 60 -5.99 -15.58 8.04
CA SER A 60 -4.67 -16.22 8.04
C SER A 60 -3.84 -15.69 9.20
N TYR A 61 -3.11 -16.59 9.85
CA TYR A 61 -2.23 -16.26 10.97
C TYR A 61 -0.82 -15.90 10.51
N ASP A 62 -0.01 -15.33 11.41
CA ASP A 62 1.34 -14.83 11.14
C ASP A 62 2.32 -15.85 10.55
N TRP A 63 2.09 -17.16 10.75
CA TRP A 63 2.91 -18.22 10.14
C TRP A 63 2.37 -18.75 8.79
N GLU A 64 1.12 -18.48 8.46
CA GLU A 64 0.46 -18.95 7.23
C GLU A 64 0.59 -17.93 6.08
N TRP A 65 0.84 -16.67 6.42
CA TRP A 65 0.76 -15.56 5.48
C TRP A 65 2.09 -15.28 4.77
N ASP A 66 2.10 -15.45 3.45
CA ASP A 66 3.14 -14.92 2.58
C ASP A 66 2.89 -13.42 2.36
N HIS A 67 3.91 -12.60 2.65
CA HIS A 67 3.83 -11.14 2.59
C HIS A 67 3.57 -10.62 1.16
N TYR A 68 3.70 -11.46 0.13
CA TYR A 68 3.59 -11.06 -1.27
C TYR A 68 2.29 -11.47 -1.98
N ASN A 69 1.61 -12.52 -1.52
CA ASN A 69 0.38 -12.98 -2.16
C ASN A 69 -0.63 -13.52 -1.12
N PRO A 70 -1.73 -12.80 -0.84
CA PRO A 70 -2.73 -13.21 0.14
C PRO A 70 -3.47 -14.51 -0.24
N ASP A 71 -3.43 -14.92 -1.50
CA ASP A 71 -4.03 -16.18 -1.99
C ASP A 71 -3.07 -17.38 -1.83
N ILE A 72 -1.79 -17.14 -1.53
CA ILE A 72 -0.81 -18.19 -1.24
C ILE A 72 -0.74 -18.37 0.28
N ILE A 73 -1.58 -19.27 0.78
CA ILE A 73 -1.41 -19.82 2.12
C ILE A 73 -0.14 -20.67 2.09
N ASN A 74 0.85 -20.40 2.94
CA ASN A 74 2.00 -21.28 3.09
C ASN A 74 1.54 -22.59 3.74
N PRO A 75 1.39 -23.71 2.99
CA PRO A 75 0.84 -24.94 3.54
C PRO A 75 1.77 -25.59 4.56
N ASN A 76 3.04 -25.17 4.57
CA ASN A 76 4.08 -25.64 5.48
C ASN A 76 4.32 -24.68 6.65
N GLY A 77 3.55 -23.59 6.75
CA GLY A 77 3.59 -22.65 7.87
C GLY A 77 3.38 -23.37 9.19
N ARG A 78 4.22 -23.09 10.19
CA ARG A 78 4.11 -23.70 11.52
C ARG A 78 3.95 -22.60 12.57
N PRO A 79 3.04 -22.78 13.54
CA PRO A 79 2.94 -21.85 14.65
C PRO A 79 4.28 -21.77 15.40
N ARG A 80 4.57 -20.59 15.94
CA ARG A 80 5.79 -20.36 16.75
C ARG A 80 5.85 -21.28 17.98
N ALA A 81 4.69 -21.68 18.46
CA ALA A 81 4.56 -22.63 19.56
C ALA A 81 4.65 -24.09 19.08
N PRO A 82 5.13 -25.01 19.93
CA PRO A 82 5.06 -26.44 19.67
C PRO A 82 3.63 -26.89 19.33
N LYS A 83 3.50 -27.86 18.41
CA LYS A 83 2.18 -28.37 17.96
C LYS A 83 1.27 -28.80 19.11
N TRP A 84 1.84 -29.45 20.12
CA TRP A 84 1.08 -29.91 21.30
C TRP A 84 0.43 -28.74 22.06
N LEU A 85 1.10 -27.59 22.11
CA LEU A 85 0.62 -26.41 22.83
C LEU A 85 -0.47 -25.70 22.04
N ALA A 86 -0.28 -25.58 20.73
CA ALA A 86 -1.30 -25.05 19.80
C ALA A 86 -2.56 -25.91 19.81
N ALA A 87 -2.44 -27.24 19.81
CA ALA A 87 -3.56 -28.16 19.86
C ALA A 87 -4.34 -28.08 21.19
N ARG A 88 -3.64 -27.81 22.30
CA ARG A 88 -4.24 -27.78 23.64
C ARG A 88 -4.89 -26.43 23.98
N LEU A 89 -4.27 -25.32 23.59
CA LEU A 89 -4.77 -23.98 23.90
C LEU A 89 -5.63 -23.42 22.75
N GLY A 90 -5.37 -23.83 21.51
CA GLY A 90 -5.96 -23.30 20.29
C GLY A 90 -5.03 -22.32 19.59
N VAL A 91 -5.16 -22.22 18.26
CA VAL A 91 -4.28 -21.42 17.39
C VAL A 91 -4.26 -19.93 17.76
N ASP A 92 -5.36 -19.39 18.29
CA ASP A 92 -5.44 -17.99 18.71
C ASP A 92 -4.54 -17.62 19.90
N TYR A 93 -4.14 -18.59 20.72
CA TYR A 93 -3.17 -18.34 21.79
C TYR A 93 -1.75 -18.26 21.23
N VAL A 94 -1.47 -18.97 20.15
CA VAL A 94 -0.09 -19.14 19.67
C VAL A 94 0.22 -18.27 18.46
N GLY A 95 -0.75 -17.45 18.02
CA GLY A 95 -0.71 -16.67 16.80
C GLY A 95 -1.55 -15.44 16.77
N TYR A 96 -1.21 -14.59 15.81
CA TYR A 96 -1.95 -13.37 15.52
C TYR A 96 -2.57 -13.45 14.14
N VAL A 97 -3.83 -13.04 14.03
CA VAL A 97 -4.46 -12.84 12.72
C VAL A 97 -3.81 -11.64 12.06
N VAL A 98 -3.19 -11.86 10.89
CA VAL A 98 -2.48 -10.82 10.12
C VAL A 98 -3.15 -10.52 8.79
N HIS A 99 -3.96 -11.44 8.27
CA HIS A 99 -4.70 -11.23 7.03
C HIS A 99 -6.15 -11.66 7.19
N VAL A 100 -7.07 -10.86 6.67
CA VAL A 100 -8.51 -11.12 6.65
C VAL A 100 -9.02 -10.91 5.23
N ASN A 101 -9.67 -11.94 4.70
CA ASN A 101 -10.31 -11.90 3.40
C ASN A 101 -11.83 -12.03 3.57
N LEU A 102 -12.56 -10.97 3.26
CA LEU A 102 -14.03 -10.92 3.29
C LEU A 102 -14.62 -10.90 1.87
N ILE A 103 -13.83 -11.21 0.84
CA ILE A 103 -14.28 -11.38 -0.54
C ILE A 103 -15.03 -12.71 -0.65
N PRO A 104 -16.19 -12.75 -1.33
CA PRO A 104 -16.89 -14.00 -1.53
C PRO A 104 -16.09 -14.99 -2.40
N GLN A 105 -15.75 -16.16 -1.84
CA GLN A 105 -14.97 -17.20 -2.53
C GLN A 105 -15.75 -17.98 -3.61
N ARG A 106 -17.07 -17.79 -3.73
CA ARG A 106 -17.89 -18.49 -4.73
C ARG A 106 -18.69 -17.47 -5.54
N ALA A 107 -18.63 -17.60 -6.87
CA ALA A 107 -19.27 -16.73 -7.85
C ALA A 107 -20.79 -16.48 -7.66
N LYS A 108 -21.47 -17.24 -6.79
CA LYS A 108 -22.90 -17.08 -6.47
C LYS A 108 -23.21 -16.67 -5.02
N SER A 109 -22.21 -16.49 -4.16
CA SER A 109 -22.44 -16.04 -2.78
C SER A 109 -22.03 -14.59 -2.65
N ARG A 110 -22.92 -13.69 -2.21
CA ARG A 110 -22.47 -12.40 -1.69
C ARG A 110 -21.86 -12.62 -0.31
N THR A 111 -20.74 -11.97 -0.01
CA THR A 111 -20.23 -11.90 1.36
C THR A 111 -21.30 -11.23 2.23
N LYS A 112 -21.51 -11.75 3.45
CA LYS A 112 -22.42 -11.10 4.41
C LYS A 112 -21.70 -10.06 5.26
N ALA A 113 -20.45 -9.75 4.92
CA ALA A 113 -19.63 -8.77 5.61
C ALA A 113 -20.26 -7.38 5.52
N ASN A 114 -20.45 -6.77 6.69
CA ASN A 114 -20.99 -5.43 6.88
C ASN A 114 -20.21 -4.69 7.98
N ASP A 115 -20.63 -3.48 8.33
CA ASP A 115 -19.97 -2.66 9.35
C ASP A 115 -19.86 -3.35 10.73
N GLN A 116 -20.79 -4.25 11.08
CA GLN A 116 -20.70 -5.03 12.33
C GLN A 116 -19.58 -6.06 12.26
N THR A 117 -19.41 -6.74 11.12
CA THR A 117 -18.24 -7.60 10.89
C THR A 117 -16.96 -6.77 11.00
N LEU A 118 -16.96 -5.58 10.43
CA LEU A 118 -15.80 -4.68 10.45
C LEU A 118 -15.46 -4.18 11.86
N ALA A 119 -16.45 -3.99 12.73
CA ALA A 119 -16.24 -3.67 14.15
C ALA A 119 -15.47 -4.76 14.90
N HIS A 120 -15.67 -6.03 14.52
CA HIS A 120 -14.88 -7.14 15.03
C HIS A 120 -13.46 -7.15 14.47
N VAL A 121 -13.31 -6.93 13.15
CA VAL A 121 -12.00 -6.83 12.48
C VAL A 121 -11.16 -5.70 13.07
N GLY A 122 -11.76 -4.56 13.41
CA GLY A 122 -11.09 -3.40 14.02
C GLY A 122 -10.37 -3.69 15.34
N ARG A 123 -10.67 -4.83 15.97
CA ARG A 123 -10.02 -5.27 17.22
C ARG A 123 -8.80 -6.18 16.99
N LEU A 124 -8.49 -6.53 15.74
CA LEU A 124 -7.34 -7.34 15.37
C LEU A 124 -6.09 -6.46 15.23
N GLY A 125 -5.50 -6.02 16.35
CA GLY A 125 -4.39 -5.05 16.36
C GLY A 125 -3.09 -5.48 15.65
N HIS A 126 -3.01 -6.72 15.19
CA HIS A 126 -1.89 -7.27 14.41
C HIS A 126 -2.19 -7.38 12.91
N LEU A 127 -3.37 -6.93 12.46
CA LEU A 127 -3.78 -7.02 11.07
C LEU A 127 -2.89 -6.18 10.16
N VAL A 128 -2.39 -6.81 9.09
CA VAL A 128 -1.51 -6.23 8.08
C VAL A 128 -2.24 -6.07 6.75
N SER A 129 -3.15 -6.97 6.42
CA SER A 129 -3.87 -6.94 5.14
C SER A 129 -5.37 -7.24 5.33
N LEU A 130 -6.21 -6.44 4.67
CA LEU A 130 -7.67 -6.53 4.76
C LEU A 130 -8.33 -6.38 3.39
N GLU A 131 -8.99 -7.45 2.94
CA GLU A 131 -9.70 -7.49 1.67
C GLU A 131 -11.22 -7.39 1.89
N LEU A 132 -11.85 -6.29 1.45
CA LEU A 132 -13.29 -6.00 1.61
C LEU A 132 -14.01 -5.86 0.27
N ASN A 133 -13.44 -6.38 -0.83
CA ASN A 133 -14.02 -6.16 -2.15
C ASN A 133 -15.45 -6.70 -2.23
N GLY A 134 -16.40 -5.84 -2.60
CA GLY A 134 -17.81 -6.19 -2.73
C GLY A 134 -18.56 -6.39 -1.40
N ALA A 135 -17.94 -6.06 -0.27
CA ALA A 135 -18.59 -6.10 1.04
C ALA A 135 -19.52 -4.89 1.23
N ALA A 136 -20.56 -5.06 2.05
CA ALA A 136 -21.53 -4.02 2.37
C ALA A 136 -20.99 -3.06 3.46
N ILE A 137 -19.82 -2.48 3.20
CA ILE A 137 -19.13 -1.55 4.10
C ILE A 137 -19.49 -0.11 3.74
N THR A 138 -19.80 0.68 4.75
CA THR A 138 -20.12 2.11 4.62
C THR A 138 -19.03 3.00 5.24
N ASP A 139 -19.16 4.32 5.08
CA ASP A 139 -18.29 5.29 5.74
C ASP A 139 -18.28 5.14 7.27
N ALA A 140 -19.43 4.79 7.86
CA ALA A 140 -19.54 4.54 9.30
C ALA A 140 -18.71 3.32 9.72
N GLY A 141 -18.66 2.27 8.89
CA GLY A 141 -17.84 1.08 9.15
C GLY A 141 -16.35 1.38 9.22
N LEU A 142 -15.85 2.29 8.38
CA LEU A 142 -14.42 2.63 8.33
C LEU A 142 -13.88 3.21 9.64
N ILE A 143 -14.75 3.71 10.54
CA ILE A 143 -14.34 4.19 11.87
C ILE A 143 -13.63 3.09 12.68
N HIS A 144 -14.00 1.82 12.46
CA HIS A 144 -13.45 0.69 13.19
C HIS A 144 -12.03 0.33 12.75
N LEU A 145 -11.57 0.83 11.61
CA LEU A 145 -10.22 0.56 11.12
C LEU A 145 -9.16 1.42 11.79
N LYS A 146 -9.53 2.55 12.42
CA LYS A 146 -8.60 3.56 12.97
C LYS A 146 -7.48 2.99 13.85
N SER A 147 -7.76 1.94 14.62
CA SER A 147 -6.82 1.30 15.55
C SER A 147 -5.89 0.27 14.90
N LEU A 148 -6.08 -0.07 13.63
CA LEU A 148 -5.29 -1.07 12.91
C LEU A 148 -4.00 -0.45 12.36
N THR A 149 -3.17 0.13 13.23
CA THR A 149 -1.99 0.94 12.83
C THR A 149 -0.91 0.15 12.08
N ARG A 150 -1.00 -1.19 12.07
CA ARG A 150 -0.13 -2.10 11.31
C ARG A 150 -0.66 -2.46 9.92
N LEU A 151 -1.85 -1.97 9.56
CA LEU A 151 -2.48 -2.26 8.28
C LEU A 151 -1.66 -1.63 7.15
N ARG A 152 -1.27 -2.44 6.17
CA ARG A 152 -0.44 -2.07 5.02
C ARG A 152 -1.22 -2.16 3.72
N ASP A 153 -2.15 -3.09 3.61
CA ASP A 153 -2.93 -3.31 2.39
C ASP A 153 -4.43 -3.35 2.71
N LEU A 154 -5.20 -2.49 2.05
CA LEU A 154 -6.65 -2.39 2.21
C LEU A 154 -7.33 -2.37 0.83
N ASN A 155 -8.31 -3.24 0.63
CA ASN A 155 -9.14 -3.23 -0.58
C ASN A 155 -10.58 -2.86 -0.22
N LEU A 156 -11.01 -1.67 -0.63
CA LEU A 156 -12.37 -1.15 -0.52
C LEU A 156 -13.11 -1.16 -1.86
N GLY A 157 -12.67 -2.01 -2.80
CA GLY A 157 -13.30 -2.08 -4.10
C GLY A 157 -14.76 -2.55 -4.04
N ASN A 158 -15.62 -2.06 -4.94
CA ASN A 158 -17.05 -2.39 -4.97
C ASN A 158 -17.79 -2.17 -3.63
N THR A 159 -17.33 -1.21 -2.82
CA THR A 159 -18.00 -0.81 -1.56
C THR A 159 -18.72 0.53 -1.73
N VAL A 160 -19.60 0.89 -0.80
CA VAL A 160 -20.36 2.14 -0.85
C VAL A 160 -19.66 3.31 -0.14
N THR A 161 -18.36 3.18 0.14
CA THR A 161 -17.55 4.21 0.82
C THR A 161 -17.29 5.43 -0.06
N SER A 162 -17.23 6.60 0.57
CA SER A 162 -16.98 7.91 -0.02
C SER A 162 -15.81 8.63 0.67
N ASP A 163 -15.56 9.89 0.26
CA ASP A 163 -14.54 10.74 0.87
C ASP A 163 -14.72 10.91 2.38
N ALA A 164 -15.96 10.92 2.86
CA ALA A 164 -16.28 11.05 4.27
C ALA A 164 -15.70 9.87 5.08
N GLY A 165 -15.76 8.65 4.53
CA GLY A 165 -15.20 7.47 5.15
C GLY A 165 -13.67 7.45 5.16
N LEU A 166 -13.03 7.97 4.10
CA LEU A 166 -11.56 8.00 4.00
C LEU A 166 -10.89 8.83 5.09
N VAL A 167 -11.60 9.79 5.70
CA VAL A 167 -11.09 10.55 6.86
C VAL A 167 -10.68 9.63 8.00
N HIS A 168 -11.33 8.46 8.14
CA HIS A 168 -11.01 7.48 9.18
C HIS A 168 -9.77 6.64 8.89
N LEU A 169 -9.25 6.67 7.66
CA LEU A 169 -8.03 5.94 7.30
C LEU A 169 -6.76 6.74 7.57
N LYS A 170 -6.85 8.06 7.80
CA LYS A 170 -5.69 8.95 7.98
C LYS A 170 -4.73 8.54 9.11
N SER A 171 -5.22 7.82 10.12
CA SER A 171 -4.38 7.32 11.23
C SER A 171 -3.57 6.07 10.88
N LEU A 172 -3.80 5.47 9.71
CA LEU A 172 -3.14 4.25 9.25
C LEU A 172 -1.82 4.60 8.57
N THR A 173 -0.87 5.09 9.36
CA THR A 173 0.41 5.61 8.84
C THR A 173 1.30 4.53 8.19
N GLU A 174 1.06 3.25 8.47
CA GLU A 174 1.73 2.13 7.76
C GLU A 174 1.01 1.70 6.47
N LEU A 175 -0.13 2.30 6.11
CA LEU A 175 -0.90 1.91 4.93
C LEU A 175 -0.12 2.23 3.64
N ARG A 176 0.21 1.20 2.88
CA ARG A 176 1.00 1.27 1.64
C ARG A 176 0.16 1.08 0.40
N GLY A 177 -0.89 0.27 0.47
CA GLY A 177 -1.76 -0.07 -0.65
C GLY A 177 -3.23 0.14 -0.30
N LEU A 178 -3.94 0.88 -1.15
CA LEU A 178 -5.37 1.07 -1.09
C LEU A 178 -6.00 0.85 -2.47
N ARG A 179 -6.97 -0.07 -2.55
CA ARG A 179 -7.76 -0.29 -3.77
C ARG A 179 -9.17 0.26 -3.59
N LEU A 180 -9.63 1.10 -4.52
CA LEU A 180 -10.91 1.83 -4.50
C LEU A 180 -11.72 1.63 -5.79
N ALA A 181 -11.50 0.50 -6.46
CA ALA A 181 -12.32 -0.02 -7.55
C ALA A 181 -13.83 0.21 -7.31
N ALA A 182 -14.59 0.77 -8.26
CA ALA A 182 -16.04 0.97 -8.16
C ALA A 182 -16.54 1.54 -6.82
N SER A 183 -15.76 2.42 -6.19
CA SER A 183 -16.17 3.11 -4.97
C SER A 183 -16.77 4.48 -5.30
N ARG A 184 -17.38 5.13 -4.29
CA ARG A 184 -17.89 6.50 -4.40
C ARG A 184 -16.87 7.55 -3.97
N VAL A 185 -15.62 7.15 -3.80
CA VAL A 185 -14.53 8.05 -3.45
C VAL A 185 -14.22 8.95 -4.64
N THR A 186 -14.25 10.25 -4.39
CA THR A 186 -13.84 11.25 -5.36
C THR A 186 -12.34 11.44 -5.33
N TYR A 187 -11.90 12.18 -6.32
CA TYR A 187 -10.54 12.64 -6.46
C TYR A 187 -10.03 13.51 -5.32
N ASP A 188 -10.88 14.37 -4.76
CA ASP A 188 -10.50 15.22 -3.64
C ASP A 188 -10.24 14.37 -2.40
N GLY A 189 -11.03 13.31 -2.19
CA GLY A 189 -10.81 12.32 -1.15
C GLY A 189 -9.47 11.59 -1.29
N VAL A 190 -9.11 11.19 -2.51
CA VAL A 190 -7.81 10.58 -2.82
C VAL A 190 -6.67 11.55 -2.49
N LEU A 191 -6.71 12.78 -2.99
CA LEU A 191 -5.69 13.79 -2.73
C LEU A 191 -5.56 14.11 -1.23
N ALA A 192 -6.68 14.21 -0.53
CA ALA A 192 -6.69 14.43 0.91
C ALA A 192 -6.05 13.28 1.68
N LEU A 193 -6.25 12.03 1.24
CA LEU A 193 -5.63 10.86 1.84
C LEU A 193 -4.14 10.77 1.52
N GLU A 194 -3.71 11.07 0.29
CA GLU A 194 -2.30 11.11 -0.10
C GLU A 194 -1.51 12.18 0.67
N ARG A 195 -2.14 13.31 1.01
CA ARG A 195 -1.54 14.32 1.89
C ARG A 195 -1.38 13.80 3.33
N ALA A 196 -2.36 13.03 3.82
CA ALA A 196 -2.35 12.52 5.18
C ALA A 196 -1.41 11.31 5.37
N ILE A 197 -1.25 10.48 4.34
CA ILE A 197 -0.41 9.28 4.35
C ILE A 197 0.57 9.38 3.17
N PRO A 198 1.71 10.07 3.35
CA PRO A 198 2.71 10.18 2.30
C PRO A 198 3.20 8.80 1.85
N GLY A 199 3.22 8.57 0.53
CA GLY A 199 3.70 7.31 -0.05
C GLY A 199 2.64 6.20 -0.18
N ILE A 200 1.38 6.43 0.21
CA ILE A 200 0.29 5.49 -0.05
C ILE A 200 0.07 5.30 -1.56
N ARG A 201 -0.05 4.05 -1.99
CA ARG A 201 -0.45 3.68 -3.36
C ARG A 201 -1.95 3.49 -3.41
N ILE A 202 -2.63 4.36 -4.15
CA ILE A 202 -4.08 4.26 -4.39
C ILE A 202 -4.33 3.79 -5.83
N THR A 203 -5.18 2.79 -6.00
CA THR A 203 -5.59 2.26 -7.32
C THR A 203 -7.11 2.24 -7.43
N ARG A 204 -7.67 2.55 -8.60
CA ARG A 204 -9.12 2.65 -8.84
C ARG A 204 -9.53 1.92 -10.12
N ASP A 205 -10.82 1.71 -10.32
CA ASP A 205 -11.34 0.92 -11.46
C ASP A 205 -11.03 1.51 -12.83
N GLU A 206 -10.96 2.84 -12.92
CA GLU A 206 -10.52 3.51 -14.14
C GLU A 206 -9.08 3.14 -14.53
N ASP A 207 -8.21 2.77 -13.56
CA ASP A 207 -6.86 2.26 -13.84
C ASP A 207 -6.89 0.83 -14.42
N PHE A 208 -8.00 0.09 -14.25
CA PHE A 208 -8.18 -1.27 -14.78
C PHE A 208 -8.94 -1.31 -16.12
N GLN A 209 -9.55 -0.20 -16.57
CA GLN A 209 -10.11 -0.04 -17.93
C GLN A 209 -9.05 -0.18 -19.04
N VAL A 210 -7.77 -0.10 -18.65
CA VAL A 210 -6.62 -0.28 -19.52
C VAL A 210 -6.54 -1.71 -20.05
N TYR A 211 -6.79 -2.74 -19.23
CA TYR A 211 -6.55 -4.13 -19.61
C TYR A 211 -7.44 -4.62 -20.77
N PRO A 212 -8.77 -4.39 -20.76
CA PRO A 212 -9.63 -4.78 -21.88
C PRO A 212 -9.29 -4.05 -23.19
N ASN A 213 -8.80 -2.80 -23.09
CA ASN A 213 -8.54 -1.92 -24.23
C ASN A 213 -7.08 -1.95 -24.71
N ARG A 214 -6.20 -2.67 -24.01
CA ARG A 214 -4.75 -2.64 -24.22
C ARG A 214 -4.36 -3.00 -25.65
N GLN A 215 -4.87 -4.13 -26.17
CA GLN A 215 -4.51 -4.58 -27.51
C GLN A 215 -4.98 -3.58 -28.57
N ARG A 216 -6.22 -3.12 -28.45
CA ARG A 216 -6.77 -2.10 -29.35
C ARG A 216 -5.94 -0.82 -29.36
N ALA A 217 -5.43 -0.40 -28.21
CA ALA A 217 -4.54 0.76 -28.13
C ALA A 217 -3.13 0.51 -28.69
N ILE A 218 -2.64 -0.72 -28.70
CA ILE A 218 -1.39 -1.11 -29.38
C ILE A 218 -1.59 -1.12 -30.90
N ASP A 219 -2.79 -1.43 -31.36
CA ASP A 219 -3.09 -1.50 -32.80
C ASP A 219 -3.46 -0.12 -33.37
N ASP A 220 -4.15 0.73 -32.58
CA ASP A 220 -4.69 2.02 -33.01
C ASP A 220 -4.27 3.17 -32.06
N LEU A 221 -3.36 4.04 -32.56
CA LEU A 221 -2.88 5.20 -31.82
C LEU A 221 -3.97 6.26 -31.62
N GLY A 222 -4.85 6.45 -32.61
CA GLY A 222 -5.95 7.41 -32.54
C GLY A 222 -6.97 7.00 -31.47
N PHE A 223 -7.26 5.70 -31.37
CA PHE A 223 -8.07 5.16 -30.27
C PHE A 223 -7.45 5.48 -28.91
N ALA A 224 -6.15 5.23 -28.73
CA ALA A 224 -5.46 5.51 -27.47
C ALA A 224 -5.52 7.01 -27.08
N GLN A 225 -5.34 7.92 -28.04
CA GLN A 225 -5.44 9.37 -27.84
C GLN A 225 -6.85 9.85 -27.54
N SER A 226 -7.86 9.21 -28.13
CA SER A 226 -9.27 9.60 -27.94
C SER A 226 -9.84 9.25 -26.55
N GLN A 227 -9.11 8.45 -25.77
CA GLN A 227 -9.55 8.07 -24.43
C GLN A 227 -9.45 9.25 -23.45
N PRO A 228 -10.22 9.23 -22.34
CA PRO A 228 -10.00 10.16 -21.25
C PRO A 228 -8.55 10.15 -20.79
N ILE A 229 -7.98 11.31 -20.46
CA ILE A 229 -6.53 11.51 -20.23
C ILE A 229 -5.92 10.47 -19.30
N ARG A 230 -6.63 10.11 -18.22
CA ARG A 230 -6.21 9.08 -17.27
C ARG A 230 -5.97 7.73 -17.92
N VAL A 231 -6.86 7.31 -18.82
CA VAL A 231 -6.77 6.05 -19.56
C VAL A 231 -5.78 6.19 -20.72
N ALA A 232 -5.82 7.31 -21.45
CA ALA A 232 -4.91 7.59 -22.56
C ALA A 232 -3.43 7.54 -22.12
N CYS A 233 -3.09 8.14 -20.98
CA CYS A 233 -1.74 8.10 -20.41
C CYS A 233 -1.22 6.67 -20.25
N GLU A 234 -2.00 5.80 -19.60
CA GLU A 234 -1.60 4.40 -19.35
C GLU A 234 -1.53 3.59 -20.66
N LEU A 235 -2.48 3.78 -21.56
CA LEU A 235 -2.50 3.11 -22.87
C LEU A 235 -1.30 3.51 -23.74
N LEU A 236 -0.98 4.81 -23.81
CA LEU A 236 0.16 5.33 -24.58
C LEU A 236 1.50 4.88 -23.98
N VAL A 237 1.63 4.85 -22.65
CA VAL A 237 2.83 4.30 -21.99
C VAL A 237 2.97 2.79 -22.30
N HIS A 238 1.87 2.03 -22.25
CA HIS A 238 1.88 0.62 -22.62
C HIS A 238 2.26 0.40 -24.08
N ARG A 239 1.67 1.17 -25.00
CA ARG A 239 2.03 1.16 -26.43
C ARG A 239 3.50 1.49 -26.63
N ALA A 240 4.03 2.51 -25.96
CA ALA A 240 5.45 2.89 -26.04
C ALA A 240 6.39 1.77 -25.56
N ARG A 241 6.04 1.08 -24.46
CA ARG A 241 6.83 -0.08 -24.00
C ARG A 241 6.78 -1.22 -25.02
N PHE A 242 5.60 -1.48 -25.59
CA PHE A 242 5.41 -2.53 -26.59
C PHE A 242 6.20 -2.24 -27.88
N THR A 243 6.12 -1.02 -28.41
CA THR A 243 6.84 -0.65 -29.64
C THR A 243 8.35 -0.64 -29.41
N ALA A 244 8.82 -0.16 -28.26
CA ALA A 244 10.23 -0.25 -27.88
C ALA A 244 10.73 -1.71 -27.80
N SER A 245 9.97 -2.62 -27.18
CA SER A 245 10.38 -4.04 -27.08
C SER A 245 10.42 -4.74 -28.44
N HIS A 246 9.55 -4.34 -29.38
CA HIS A 246 9.52 -4.86 -30.74
C HIS A 246 10.43 -4.08 -31.71
N GLN A 247 11.20 -3.10 -31.21
CA GLN A 247 12.11 -2.26 -32.00
C GLN A 247 11.42 -1.46 -33.12
N ASP A 248 10.14 -1.11 -32.93
CA ASP A 248 9.39 -0.24 -33.82
C ASP A 248 9.55 1.23 -33.42
N TRP A 249 10.62 1.85 -33.93
CA TRP A 249 11.05 3.19 -33.53
C TRP A 249 10.17 4.31 -34.09
N SER A 250 9.52 4.08 -35.24
CA SER A 250 8.61 5.04 -35.86
C SER A 250 7.34 5.15 -35.02
N GLU A 251 6.75 4.00 -34.67
CA GLU A 251 5.57 3.94 -33.80
C GLU A 251 5.89 4.39 -32.37
N LEU A 252 7.06 4.07 -31.83
CA LEU A 252 7.51 4.61 -30.54
C LEU A 252 7.54 6.15 -30.57
N THR A 253 8.13 6.73 -31.62
CA THR A 253 8.24 8.18 -31.78
C THR A 253 6.85 8.83 -31.89
N ALA A 254 5.96 8.25 -32.69
CA ALA A 254 4.57 8.72 -32.84
C ALA A 254 3.82 8.66 -31.50
N THR A 255 3.96 7.56 -30.77
CA THR A 255 3.31 7.35 -29.47
C THR A 255 3.78 8.34 -28.41
N VAL A 256 5.09 8.60 -28.34
CA VAL A 256 5.65 9.57 -27.39
C VAL A 256 5.20 10.99 -27.73
N LYS A 257 5.24 11.38 -29.02
CA LYS A 257 4.74 12.68 -29.46
C LYS A 257 3.26 12.87 -29.13
N ALA A 258 2.45 11.84 -29.37
CA ALA A 258 1.03 11.82 -29.02
C ALA A 258 0.78 12.07 -27.52
N LEU A 259 1.60 11.48 -26.64
CA LEU A 259 1.51 11.74 -25.20
C LEU A 259 1.90 13.18 -24.83
N CYS A 260 2.90 13.74 -25.50
CA CYS A 260 3.34 15.13 -25.30
C CYS A 260 2.35 16.18 -25.81
N THR A 261 1.41 15.81 -26.69
CA THR A 261 0.34 16.70 -27.17
C THR A 261 -0.90 16.70 -26.30
N LEU A 262 -1.08 15.72 -25.41
CA LEU A 262 -2.24 15.69 -24.50
C LEU A 262 -2.19 16.86 -23.51
N GLU A 263 -3.33 17.49 -23.26
CA GLU A 263 -3.47 18.62 -22.33
C GLU A 263 -4.63 18.38 -21.38
N ALA A 264 -4.51 18.90 -20.16
CA ALA A 264 -5.50 18.70 -19.11
C ALA A 264 -5.67 19.96 -18.27
N ASP A 265 -6.89 20.16 -17.76
CA ASP A 265 -7.20 21.31 -16.89
C ASP A 265 -7.44 20.93 -15.43
N ASP A 266 -7.65 19.66 -15.13
CA ASP A 266 -7.78 19.19 -13.75
C ASP A 266 -6.43 18.76 -13.18
N GLN A 267 -6.26 19.02 -11.87
CA GLN A 267 -5.02 18.75 -11.14
C GLN A 267 -4.51 17.32 -11.33
N ILE A 268 -5.38 16.33 -11.54
CA ILE A 268 -5.00 14.93 -11.48
C ILE A 268 -4.65 14.39 -12.85
N SER A 269 -5.40 14.76 -13.88
CA SER A 269 -5.00 14.49 -15.25
C SER A 269 -3.63 15.13 -15.54
N LEU A 270 -3.34 16.30 -14.96
CA LEU A 270 -2.01 16.91 -15.00
C LEU A 270 -0.93 16.05 -14.31
N LEU A 271 -1.21 15.53 -13.11
CA LEU A 271 -0.29 14.60 -12.43
C LEU A 271 -0.05 13.32 -13.23
N LYS A 272 -1.11 12.76 -13.83
CA LYS A 272 -1.02 11.57 -14.70
C LYS A 272 -0.23 11.84 -15.97
N LEU A 273 -0.39 13.01 -16.59
CA LEU A 273 0.40 13.43 -17.74
C LEU A 273 1.87 13.54 -17.38
N ALA A 274 2.19 14.22 -16.27
CA ALA A 274 3.56 14.33 -15.78
C ALA A 274 4.19 12.97 -15.54
N GLU A 275 3.47 12.07 -14.86
CA GLU A 275 3.94 10.71 -14.58
C GLU A 275 4.17 9.90 -15.85
N ALA A 276 3.20 9.89 -16.77
CA ALA A 276 3.30 9.15 -18.02
C ALA A 276 4.47 9.65 -18.88
N ARG A 277 4.66 10.96 -18.99
CA ARG A 277 5.79 11.57 -19.70
C ARG A 277 7.11 11.19 -19.06
N ALA A 278 7.18 11.20 -17.73
CA ALA A 278 8.37 10.80 -17.01
C ALA A 278 8.69 9.29 -17.17
N GLN A 279 7.68 8.42 -17.30
CA GLN A 279 7.89 7.03 -17.67
C GLN A 279 8.45 6.89 -19.10
N CYS A 280 7.97 7.68 -20.05
CA CYS A 280 8.50 7.69 -21.41
C CYS A 280 9.96 8.15 -21.48
N ILE A 281 10.43 9.06 -20.61
CA ILE A 281 11.86 9.41 -20.51
C ILE A 281 12.71 8.16 -20.23
N GLY A 282 12.25 7.30 -19.32
CA GLY A 282 12.90 6.03 -19.00
C GLY A 282 12.88 5.02 -20.16
N ILE A 283 11.74 4.89 -20.87
CA ILE A 283 11.61 4.04 -22.07
C ILE A 283 12.57 4.50 -23.18
N LEU A 284 12.77 5.81 -23.30
CA LEU A 284 13.71 6.40 -24.26
C LEU A 284 15.17 6.31 -23.81
N SER A 285 15.49 5.70 -22.66
CA SER A 285 16.89 5.55 -22.24
C SER A 285 17.69 4.67 -23.22
N PRO A 286 19.02 4.82 -23.29
CA PRO A 286 19.87 3.98 -24.13
C PRO A 286 19.71 2.47 -23.88
N TYR A 287 19.28 2.10 -22.67
CA TYR A 287 19.04 0.71 -22.28
C TYR A 287 17.81 0.10 -22.99
N PHE A 288 16.70 0.86 -23.06
CA PHE A 288 15.44 0.37 -23.62
C PHE A 288 15.24 0.72 -25.11
N ALA A 289 15.89 1.79 -25.59
CA ALA A 289 15.82 2.22 -26.99
C ALA A 289 17.22 2.35 -27.64
N PRO A 290 18.05 1.28 -27.66
CA PRO A 290 19.45 1.36 -28.05
C PRO A 290 19.67 1.76 -29.53
N LYS A 291 18.75 1.36 -30.42
CA LYS A 291 18.86 1.58 -31.88
C LYS A 291 18.14 2.83 -32.39
N LEU A 292 17.41 3.55 -31.53
CA LEU A 292 16.85 4.86 -31.88
C LEU A 292 18.00 5.87 -31.98
N PRO A 293 18.10 6.71 -33.04
CA PRO A 293 19.18 7.69 -33.18
C PRO A 293 19.32 8.58 -31.93
N THR A 294 20.56 8.86 -31.52
CA THR A 294 20.85 9.62 -30.30
C THR A 294 20.22 11.00 -30.31
N SER A 295 20.22 11.68 -31.47
CA SER A 295 19.58 12.99 -31.65
C SER A 295 18.08 12.95 -31.36
N ASP A 296 17.39 11.95 -31.93
CA ASP A 296 15.93 11.81 -31.85
C ASP A 296 15.52 11.42 -30.43
N ARG A 297 16.30 10.53 -29.82
CA ARG A 297 16.14 10.12 -28.43
C ARG A 297 16.25 11.31 -27.49
N GLN A 298 17.31 12.12 -27.62
CA GLN A 298 17.51 13.30 -26.78
C GLN A 298 16.41 14.35 -27.00
N ALA A 299 15.97 14.56 -28.24
CA ALA A 299 14.89 15.47 -28.57
C ALA A 299 13.55 15.04 -27.93
N LEU A 300 13.20 13.75 -28.03
CA LEU A 300 11.99 13.19 -27.43
C LEU A 300 12.06 13.23 -25.89
N GLN A 301 13.22 12.90 -25.31
CA GLN A 301 13.41 12.99 -23.86
C GLN A 301 13.22 14.42 -23.37
N ARG A 302 13.85 15.40 -24.03
CA ARG A 302 13.69 16.82 -23.69
C ARG A 302 12.22 17.26 -23.78
N GLN A 303 11.54 16.91 -24.87
CA GLN A 303 10.12 17.23 -25.04
C GLN A 303 9.24 16.63 -23.93
N CYS A 304 9.49 15.37 -23.55
CA CYS A 304 8.80 14.73 -22.43
C CYS A 304 9.08 15.44 -21.10
N THR A 305 10.35 15.79 -20.83
CA THR A 305 10.76 16.47 -19.60
C THR A 305 10.09 17.83 -19.47
N ASP A 306 10.17 18.67 -20.51
CA ASP A 306 9.62 20.02 -20.52
C ASP A 306 8.10 19.96 -20.28
N ARG A 307 7.39 19.12 -21.06
CA ARG A 307 5.94 18.96 -20.93
C ARG A 307 5.52 18.31 -19.60
N ALA A 308 6.37 17.49 -18.97
CA ALA A 308 6.09 16.94 -17.65
C ALA A 308 6.20 18.01 -16.56
N ILE A 309 7.21 18.88 -16.65
CA ILE A 309 7.41 20.01 -15.73
C ILE A 309 6.28 21.02 -15.87
N ASP A 310 5.82 21.32 -17.09
CA ASP A 310 4.67 22.20 -17.32
C ASP A 310 3.42 21.66 -16.63
N ALA A 311 3.13 20.37 -16.83
CA ALA A 311 1.97 19.72 -16.24
C ALA A 311 2.03 19.73 -14.70
N LEU A 312 3.19 19.44 -14.11
CA LEU A 312 3.38 19.55 -12.66
C LEU A 312 3.23 20.98 -12.16
N THR A 313 3.79 21.95 -12.87
CA THR A 313 3.71 23.37 -12.50
C THR A 313 2.25 23.82 -12.43
N LEU A 314 1.46 23.48 -13.46
CA LEU A 314 0.03 23.78 -13.48
C LEU A 314 -0.75 23.02 -12.40
N ALA A 315 -0.37 21.76 -12.11
CA ALA A 315 -0.96 21.01 -11.00
C ALA A 315 -0.69 21.70 -9.65
N VAL A 316 0.52 22.23 -9.44
CA VAL A 316 0.89 22.97 -8.23
C VAL A 316 0.11 24.27 -8.10
N GLU A 317 -0.13 24.97 -9.19
CA GLU A 317 -0.99 26.16 -9.23
C GLU A 317 -2.44 25.84 -8.88
N LYS A 318 -2.91 24.66 -9.27
CA LYS A 318 -4.23 24.13 -8.91
C LYS A 318 -4.27 23.50 -7.52
N GLY A 319 -3.23 23.68 -6.70
CA GLY A 319 -3.23 23.31 -5.28
C GLY A 319 -2.56 21.98 -4.94
N TYR A 320 -1.84 21.36 -5.89
CA TYR A 320 -1.00 20.20 -5.61
C TYR A 320 0.29 20.60 -4.88
N ASP A 321 0.58 19.93 -3.78
CA ASP A 321 1.70 20.31 -2.90
C ASP A 321 2.36 19.10 -2.22
N ASN A 322 2.09 17.87 -2.67
CA ASN A 322 2.70 16.67 -2.10
C ASN A 322 4.16 16.49 -2.58
N VAL A 323 5.07 17.16 -1.89
CA VAL A 323 6.52 17.14 -2.18
C VAL A 323 7.09 15.74 -2.11
N LEU A 324 6.70 14.93 -1.12
CA LEU A 324 7.24 13.58 -0.92
C LEU A 324 6.91 12.63 -2.08
N ARG A 325 5.76 12.82 -2.73
CA ARG A 325 5.40 12.08 -3.94
C ARG A 325 6.29 12.46 -5.14
N VAL A 326 6.73 13.70 -5.23
CA VAL A 326 7.56 14.20 -6.34
C VAL A 326 9.05 13.94 -6.09
N GLU A 327 9.57 14.24 -4.90
CA GLU A 327 10.97 14.03 -4.52
C GLU A 327 11.29 12.55 -4.23
N GLY A 328 10.36 11.78 -3.64
CA GLY A 328 10.36 10.32 -3.67
C GLY A 328 10.95 9.57 -2.47
N ASP A 329 10.24 8.49 -2.08
CA ASP A 329 10.79 7.28 -1.45
C ASP A 329 10.06 5.99 -1.88
N TYR A 330 9.38 5.98 -3.04
CA TYR A 330 8.66 4.77 -3.49
C TYR A 330 8.58 4.64 -5.00
N ARG A 331 8.42 3.42 -5.51
CA ARG A 331 8.48 3.01 -6.94
C ARG A 331 7.75 3.89 -7.99
N MET A 332 6.87 4.82 -7.61
CA MET A 332 6.27 5.86 -8.47
C MET A 332 7.16 7.11 -8.63
N SER A 333 7.98 7.44 -7.64
CA SER A 333 9.01 8.48 -7.71
C SER A 333 10.19 8.09 -8.61
N GLY A 334 10.29 6.80 -8.98
CA GLY A 334 11.27 6.36 -9.99
C GLY A 334 11.02 7.02 -11.35
N SER A 335 9.76 7.33 -11.68
CA SER A 335 9.41 7.99 -12.94
C SER A 335 9.66 9.49 -12.85
N LEU A 336 9.06 10.20 -11.88
CA LEU A 336 9.24 11.66 -11.73
C LEU A 336 10.65 12.07 -11.31
N GLY A 337 11.45 11.17 -10.73
CA GLY A 337 12.86 11.41 -10.42
C GLY A 337 13.70 11.76 -11.65
N SER A 338 13.27 11.34 -12.85
CA SER A 338 13.89 11.75 -14.12
C SER A 338 13.77 13.24 -14.42
N LEU A 339 12.88 13.95 -13.72
CA LEU A 339 12.67 15.39 -13.89
C LEU A 339 13.62 16.25 -13.05
N ARG A 340 14.39 15.65 -12.13
CA ARG A 340 15.26 16.36 -11.17
C ARG A 340 16.32 17.23 -11.84
N ASP A 341 16.79 16.81 -13.01
CA ASP A 341 17.82 17.51 -13.76
C ASP A 341 17.26 18.71 -14.55
N HIS A 342 15.93 18.90 -14.58
CA HIS A 342 15.32 20.04 -15.26
C HIS A 342 15.54 21.36 -14.49
N PRO A 343 15.91 22.47 -15.15
CA PRO A 343 16.22 23.75 -14.50
C PRO A 343 15.11 24.32 -13.59
N ASP A 344 13.85 24.07 -13.92
CA ASP A 344 12.71 24.57 -13.14
C ASP A 344 12.24 23.61 -12.03
N TYR A 345 12.77 22.39 -11.96
CA TYR A 345 12.41 21.43 -10.93
C TYR A 345 12.68 21.96 -9.50
N PRO A 346 13.85 22.59 -9.19
CA PRO A 346 14.08 23.17 -7.87
C PRO A 346 13.08 24.26 -7.49
N LYS A 347 12.68 25.10 -8.46
CA LYS A 347 11.69 26.17 -8.25
C LYS A 347 10.32 25.60 -7.93
N LEU A 348 9.92 24.55 -8.63
CA LEU A 348 8.67 23.82 -8.42
C LEU A 348 8.61 23.28 -6.98
N ILE A 349 9.65 22.55 -6.56
CA ILE A 349 9.75 22.01 -5.20
C ILE A 349 9.68 23.11 -4.14
N ALA A 350 10.40 24.22 -4.34
CA ALA A 350 10.37 25.35 -3.41
C ALA A 350 8.97 25.99 -3.32
N LYS A 351 8.21 26.04 -4.42
CA LYS A 351 6.81 26.50 -4.44
C LYS A 351 5.91 25.53 -3.64
N MET A 352 6.04 24.23 -3.85
CA MET A 352 5.27 23.22 -3.12
C MET A 352 5.54 23.28 -1.61
N LYS A 353 6.82 23.36 -1.19
CA LYS A 353 7.21 23.48 0.23
C LYS A 353 6.63 24.73 0.89
N ARG A 354 6.64 25.87 0.18
CA ARG A 354 6.00 27.12 0.66
C ARG A 354 4.49 26.96 0.82
N ASN A 355 3.81 26.34 -0.15
CA ASN A 355 2.37 26.11 -0.08
C ASN A 355 1.98 25.19 1.10
N GLN A 356 2.80 24.17 1.39
CA GLN A 356 2.59 23.30 2.55
C GLN A 356 2.76 24.04 3.87
N ALA A 357 3.74 24.95 3.98
CA ALA A 357 4.01 25.72 5.19
C ALA A 357 2.99 26.84 5.46
N ALA A 358 2.27 27.30 4.44
CA ALA A 358 1.26 28.35 4.55
C ALA A 358 -0.14 27.83 4.99
N ARG A 359 -0.29 26.52 5.19
CA ARG A 359 -1.50 25.84 5.64
C ARG A 359 -1.28 25.27 7.03
#